data_AF-A0A812Q9S6-F1
#
_entry.id   AF-A0A812Q9S6-F1
#
_cell.length_a   1.000
_cell.length_b   1.000
_cell.length_c   1.000
_cell.angle_alpha   90.00
_cell.angle_beta   90.00
_cell.angle_gamma   90.00
#
_symmetry.space_group_name_H-M   'P 1'
#
loop_
_entity.id
_entity.type
_entity.pdbx_description
1 polymer ?
#
loop_
_entity_poly.entity_id
_entity_poly.type
_entity_poly.pdbx_seq_one_letter_code
_entity_poly.pdbx_strand_id
1 'polypeptide(L)'
;MKNMSVKLSPEEDQYDVHGYSVNKHWVQGPNTVFTSIMSAMLTGNLRGYDSVFLMEMDAVLVKAGWLEQFEREALEMPTKNMAIRGSKYLGHKWDAFKHLMPAHVVEHINGNAIYNLKHPWLKFLHDTFVGKGKIQMTEEMAFDVAFAMITQAAMDGSDHELAAGFSQSKGSNATYSGDSMLIGNYANTLLNHSFDVPTYIRHGSARNLFHSLADDQVTLGVAAYDHSTGHIMNTTRSNHPFKNILMLQYFPGKKAVEKIASPSGEVMVTTQQATQEPHMHLCEVAKLATTPWFALTDNYHVINAPVTVLMDHSDPQMPVPVMPYAHGCERGDCQASLDQASDLFGVHLEYHHDPYELLFSTRDARDFCSSWQQAAGSKSWKSCELAYGPTADDYVAWKISTSKTNLIATPKNKATYGWRAWTQRWTPAPMDTRQCRVQVYGLIEYHQALGNITSCSQHIEDQVACTEDPDCKWMPKFQSGVCVKSWAYAHRHRRWRKGVRRNKGGYYGSLAQETQQDAENVHEDPVHFMQLNRSRQEL
;
A
#
# COMPACT_ATOMS: atom_id res chain seq x y z
N MET A 1 -2.71 -30.92 -26.82
CA MET A 1 -3.66 -29.84 -26.46
C MET A 1 -5.00 -30.12 -27.11
N LYS A 2 -6.09 -30.19 -26.35
CA LYS A 2 -7.44 -30.12 -26.90
C LYS A 2 -7.82 -28.64 -26.94
N ASN A 3 -8.19 -28.12 -28.11
CA ASN A 3 -8.62 -26.74 -28.26
C ASN A 3 -10.12 -26.65 -27.96
N MET A 4 -10.51 -25.75 -27.06
CA MET A 4 -11.91 -25.39 -26.81
C MET A 4 -12.11 -23.94 -27.19
N SER A 5 -13.07 -23.67 -28.07
CA SER A 5 -13.49 -22.33 -28.43
C SER A 5 -14.98 -22.22 -28.18
N VAL A 6 -15.38 -21.15 -27.49
CA VAL A 6 -16.76 -20.89 -27.06
C VAL A 6 -17.49 -19.97 -28.05
N LYS A 7 -16.79 -19.46 -29.08
CA LYS A 7 -17.34 -18.56 -30.12
C LYS A 7 -18.16 -17.40 -29.54
N LEU A 8 -17.56 -16.67 -28.60
CA LEU A 8 -18.15 -15.46 -28.03
C LEU A 8 -18.42 -14.43 -29.13
N SER A 9 -19.50 -13.65 -28.97
CA SER A 9 -19.71 -12.46 -29.79
C SER A 9 -18.70 -11.35 -29.42
N PRO A 10 -18.48 -10.34 -30.27
CA PRO A 10 -17.63 -9.19 -29.92
C PRO A 10 -18.09 -8.43 -28.67
N GLU A 11 -19.39 -8.46 -28.35
CA GLU A 11 -19.96 -7.87 -27.14
C GLU A 11 -19.70 -8.70 -25.88
N GLU A 12 -19.61 -10.03 -26.04
CA GLU A 12 -19.25 -10.97 -24.97
C GLU A 12 -17.73 -11.03 -24.76
N ASP A 13 -16.93 -10.81 -25.81
CA ASP A 13 -15.46 -10.82 -25.78
C ASP A 13 -14.86 -9.46 -25.36
N GLN A 14 -15.47 -8.82 -24.35
CA GLN A 14 -15.03 -7.53 -23.80
C GLN A 14 -14.39 -7.70 -22.42
N TYR A 15 -13.32 -8.49 -22.36
CA TYR A 15 -12.51 -8.65 -21.15
C TYR A 15 -11.35 -7.63 -21.13
N ASP A 16 -11.68 -6.33 -21.16
CA ASP A 16 -10.70 -5.25 -21.06
C ASP A 16 -11.04 -4.25 -19.94
N VAL A 17 -10.03 -3.50 -19.51
CA VAL A 17 -10.10 -2.53 -18.39
C VAL A 17 -11.10 -1.38 -18.61
N HIS A 18 -11.67 -1.21 -19.80
CA HIS A 18 -12.65 -0.18 -20.12
C HIS A 18 -14.07 -0.76 -20.25
N GLY A 19 -14.21 -2.03 -20.64
CA GLY A 19 -15.49 -2.72 -20.79
C GLY A 19 -16.28 -2.84 -19.48
N TYR A 20 -15.61 -3.11 -18.35
CA TYR A 20 -16.27 -3.34 -17.05
C TYR A 20 -17.02 -2.13 -16.49
N SER A 21 -16.61 -0.90 -16.85
CA SER A 21 -17.21 0.33 -16.33
C SER A 21 -18.42 0.83 -17.12
N VAL A 22 -18.63 0.30 -18.33
CA VAL A 22 -19.67 0.78 -19.27
C VAL A 22 -20.66 -0.30 -19.68
N ASN A 23 -20.25 -1.58 -19.68
CA ASN A 23 -21.12 -2.69 -20.07
C ASN A 23 -21.61 -3.44 -18.82
N LYS A 24 -22.88 -3.26 -18.45
CA LYS A 24 -23.50 -4.00 -17.33
C LYS A 24 -23.51 -5.53 -17.50
N HIS A 25 -23.30 -6.00 -18.73
CA HIS A 25 -23.27 -7.41 -19.10
C HIS A 25 -21.86 -7.96 -19.32
N TRP A 26 -20.82 -7.25 -18.85
CA TRP A 26 -19.42 -7.65 -19.02
C TRP A 26 -19.11 -9.07 -18.52
N VAL A 27 -19.87 -9.60 -17.55
CA VAL A 27 -19.70 -10.95 -16.99
C VAL A 27 -20.18 -12.07 -17.92
N GLN A 28 -20.94 -11.76 -18.98
CA GLN A 28 -21.51 -12.77 -19.87
C GLN A 28 -20.44 -13.62 -20.54
N GLY A 29 -19.43 -13.00 -21.16
CA GLY A 29 -18.33 -13.73 -21.80
C GLY A 29 -17.61 -14.68 -20.84
N PRO A 30 -17.07 -14.19 -19.70
CA PRO A 30 -16.45 -15.03 -18.68
C PRO A 30 -17.35 -16.17 -18.19
N ASN A 31 -18.63 -15.90 -17.93
CA ASN A 31 -19.59 -16.92 -17.51
C ASN A 31 -19.82 -17.97 -18.60
N THR A 32 -19.93 -17.58 -19.88
CA THR A 32 -20.09 -18.50 -21.01
C THR A 32 -18.84 -19.38 -21.18
N VAL A 33 -17.65 -18.82 -20.98
CA VAL A 33 -16.39 -19.59 -20.98
C VAL A 33 -16.38 -20.61 -19.85
N PHE A 34 -16.65 -20.17 -18.62
CA PHE A 34 -16.68 -21.05 -17.44
C PHE A 34 -17.69 -22.20 -17.61
N THR A 35 -18.93 -21.90 -17.98
CA THR A 35 -20.00 -22.89 -18.14
C THR A 35 -19.71 -23.90 -19.25
N SER A 36 -19.07 -23.45 -20.34
CA SER A 36 -18.64 -24.35 -21.42
C SER A 36 -17.56 -25.32 -20.96
N ILE A 37 -16.56 -24.84 -20.20
CA ILE A 37 -15.51 -25.68 -19.60
C ILE A 37 -16.12 -26.69 -18.64
N MET A 38 -16.95 -26.24 -17.71
CA MET A 38 -17.54 -27.11 -16.68
C MET A 38 -18.52 -28.12 -17.27
N SER A 39 -19.33 -27.74 -18.26
CA SER A 39 -20.18 -28.67 -18.99
C SER A 39 -19.36 -29.76 -19.68
N ALA A 40 -18.26 -29.40 -20.35
CA ALA A 40 -17.39 -30.38 -21.01
C ALA A 40 -16.77 -31.37 -20.00
N MET A 41 -16.41 -30.92 -18.80
CA MET A 41 -15.74 -31.75 -17.78
C MET A 41 -16.71 -32.58 -16.94
N LEU A 42 -17.86 -32.03 -16.53
CA LEU A 42 -18.83 -32.71 -15.68
C LEU A 42 -19.71 -33.70 -16.47
N THR A 43 -20.19 -33.29 -17.64
CA THR A 43 -21.21 -34.02 -18.41
C THR A 43 -20.78 -34.36 -19.84
N GLY A 44 -19.76 -33.68 -20.38
CA GLY A 44 -19.35 -33.78 -21.78
C GLY A 44 -18.16 -34.68 -22.09
N ASN A 45 -17.39 -34.29 -23.11
CA ASN A 45 -16.32 -35.06 -23.75
C ASN A 45 -14.95 -34.97 -23.06
N LEU A 46 -14.83 -34.21 -21.96
CA LEU A 46 -13.64 -34.09 -21.13
C LEU A 46 -13.80 -34.79 -19.77
N ARG A 47 -14.73 -35.74 -19.67
CA ARG A 47 -14.88 -36.60 -18.50
C ARG A 47 -13.61 -37.43 -18.25
N GLY A 48 -13.33 -37.69 -16.98
CA GLY A 48 -12.23 -38.56 -16.55
C GLY A 48 -11.30 -37.93 -15.50
N TYR A 49 -11.37 -36.62 -15.32
CA TYR A 49 -10.62 -35.91 -14.28
C TYR A 49 -11.37 -35.92 -12.95
N ASP A 50 -10.61 -35.93 -11.85
CA ASP A 50 -11.15 -35.83 -10.49
C ASP A 50 -11.28 -34.37 -10.04
N SER A 51 -10.38 -33.51 -10.48
CA SER A 51 -10.39 -32.08 -10.17
C SER A 51 -9.80 -31.26 -11.32
N VAL A 52 -10.15 -29.97 -11.37
CA VAL A 52 -9.60 -29.01 -12.32
C VAL A 52 -9.21 -27.73 -11.59
N PHE A 53 -8.05 -27.16 -11.94
CA PHE A 53 -7.73 -25.78 -11.62
C PHE A 53 -8.21 -24.88 -12.75
N LEU A 54 -9.03 -23.88 -12.45
CA LEU A 54 -9.28 -22.78 -13.38
C LEU A 54 -8.36 -21.63 -13.01
N MET A 55 -7.55 -21.18 -13.96
CA MET A 55 -6.76 -19.95 -13.83
C MET A 55 -7.35 -18.91 -14.78
N GLU A 56 -7.84 -17.80 -14.23
CA GLU A 56 -8.39 -16.69 -15.01
C GLU A 56 -7.27 -16.01 -15.81
N MET A 57 -7.63 -15.33 -16.90
CA MET A 57 -6.67 -14.76 -17.86
C MET A 57 -5.83 -13.62 -17.27
N ASP A 58 -6.27 -13.02 -16.18
CA ASP A 58 -5.61 -11.92 -15.46
C ASP A 58 -4.82 -12.40 -14.23
N ALA A 59 -4.64 -13.72 -14.07
CA ALA A 59 -3.78 -14.30 -13.05
C ALA A 59 -2.33 -14.47 -13.53
N VAL A 60 -1.37 -14.27 -12.62
CA VAL A 60 0.07 -14.34 -12.88
C VAL A 60 0.75 -15.26 -11.87
N LEU A 61 1.59 -16.17 -12.39
CA LEU A 61 2.44 -17.04 -11.58
C LEU A 61 3.60 -16.24 -10.97
N VAL A 62 3.82 -16.37 -9.66
CA VAL A 62 4.86 -15.59 -8.95
C VAL A 62 5.88 -16.45 -8.19
N LYS A 63 5.66 -17.77 -8.06
CA LYS A 63 6.61 -18.72 -7.48
C LYS A 63 6.70 -19.99 -8.33
N ALA A 64 7.90 -20.56 -8.41
CA ALA A 64 8.08 -21.94 -8.87
C ALA A 64 7.42 -22.92 -7.89
N GLY A 65 7.15 -24.15 -8.32
CA GLY A 65 6.54 -25.17 -7.45
C GLY A 65 5.02 -25.05 -7.32
N TRP A 66 4.36 -24.20 -8.11
CA TRP A 66 2.92 -23.92 -7.98
C TRP A 66 2.05 -25.11 -8.38
N LEU A 67 2.50 -25.94 -9.34
CA LEU A 67 1.78 -27.14 -9.75
C LEU A 67 1.83 -28.22 -8.66
N GLU A 68 2.94 -28.32 -7.94
CA GLU A 68 3.15 -29.25 -6.83
C GLU A 68 2.28 -28.87 -5.63
N GLN A 69 2.16 -27.57 -5.33
CA GLN A 69 1.19 -27.07 -4.35
C GLN A 69 -0.25 -27.39 -4.80
N PHE A 70 -0.57 -27.16 -6.07
CA PHE A 70 -1.87 -27.46 -6.63
C PHE A 70 -2.22 -28.95 -6.51
N GLU A 71 -1.32 -29.85 -6.91
CA GLU A 71 -1.52 -31.30 -6.84
C GLU A 71 -1.79 -31.74 -5.39
N ARG A 72 -0.99 -31.25 -4.43
CA ARG A 72 -1.22 -31.51 -3.01
C ARG A 72 -2.60 -31.03 -2.55
N GLU A 73 -2.98 -29.79 -2.89
CA GLU A 73 -4.27 -29.25 -2.46
C GLU A 73 -5.46 -29.99 -3.09
N ALA A 74 -5.34 -30.41 -4.35
CA ALA A 74 -6.35 -31.19 -5.06
C ALA A 74 -6.53 -32.59 -4.45
N LEU A 75 -5.43 -33.28 -4.09
CA LEU A 75 -5.47 -34.59 -3.45
C LEU A 75 -6.15 -34.57 -2.07
N GLU A 76 -6.10 -33.44 -1.35
CA GLU A 76 -6.77 -33.28 -0.07
C GLU A 76 -8.30 -33.10 -0.20
N MET A 77 -8.78 -32.56 -1.33
CA MET A 77 -10.18 -32.15 -1.48
C MET A 77 -11.20 -33.27 -1.23
N PRO A 78 -11.03 -34.50 -1.76
CA PRO A 78 -11.97 -35.59 -1.49
C PRO A 78 -12.02 -35.96 0.00
N THR A 79 -10.86 -36.05 0.65
CA THR A 79 -10.78 -36.43 2.08
C THR A 79 -11.36 -35.37 3.01
N LYS A 80 -11.27 -34.09 2.60
CA LYS A 80 -11.82 -32.95 3.34
C LYS A 80 -13.24 -32.57 2.90
N ASN A 81 -13.85 -33.34 2.01
CA ASN A 81 -15.21 -33.11 1.50
C ASN A 81 -15.39 -31.69 0.89
N MET A 82 -14.38 -31.26 0.13
CA MET A 82 -14.33 -29.96 -0.54
C MET A 82 -14.87 -30.08 -1.97
N ALA A 83 -15.80 -29.22 -2.35
CA ALA A 83 -16.27 -29.06 -3.72
C ALA A 83 -15.45 -28.00 -4.46
N ILE A 84 -15.16 -26.89 -3.78
CA ILE A 84 -14.40 -25.76 -4.31
C ILE A 84 -13.38 -25.33 -3.25
N ARG A 85 -12.13 -25.14 -3.67
CA ARG A 85 -11.05 -24.62 -2.83
C ARG A 85 -10.32 -23.51 -3.57
N GLY A 86 -10.23 -22.34 -2.97
CA GLY A 86 -9.52 -21.21 -3.56
C GLY A 86 -9.24 -20.13 -2.52
N SER A 87 -9.14 -18.88 -2.96
CA SER A 87 -8.78 -17.75 -2.11
C SER A 87 -9.88 -16.70 -2.07
N LYS A 88 -10.15 -16.18 -0.88
CA LYS A 88 -11.02 -15.01 -0.68
C LYS A 88 -10.22 -13.73 -0.88
N TYR A 89 -10.93 -12.62 -1.05
CA TYR A 89 -10.31 -11.31 -1.17
C TYR A 89 -9.36 -10.99 0.01
N LEU A 90 -8.08 -10.76 -0.29
CA LEU A 90 -7.02 -10.39 0.65
C LEU A 90 -6.61 -8.91 0.56
N GLY A 91 -7.23 -8.14 -0.34
CA GLY A 91 -6.94 -6.72 -0.50
C GLY A 91 -7.66 -5.82 0.52
N HIS A 92 -7.45 -4.51 0.37
CA HIS A 92 -8.00 -3.47 1.25
C HIS A 92 -8.89 -2.45 0.53
N LYS A 93 -9.07 -2.54 -0.79
CA LYS A 93 -9.86 -1.55 -1.57
C LYS A 93 -11.31 -1.49 -1.14
N TRP A 94 -11.87 -2.59 -0.64
CA TRP A 94 -13.26 -2.62 -0.20
C TRP A 94 -13.43 -2.12 1.22
N ASP A 95 -12.38 -1.98 2.03
CA ASP A 95 -12.49 -1.77 3.48
C ASP A 95 -13.43 -0.61 3.89
N ALA A 96 -13.41 0.50 3.14
CA ALA A 96 -14.24 1.67 3.41
C ALA A 96 -15.76 1.40 3.26
N PHE A 97 -16.16 0.46 2.40
CA PHE A 97 -17.56 0.15 2.09
C PHE A 97 -17.90 -1.34 2.20
N LYS A 98 -16.96 -2.17 2.68
CA LYS A 98 -17.11 -3.63 2.84
C LYS A 98 -18.29 -3.99 3.73
N HIS A 99 -18.57 -3.16 4.73
CA HIS A 99 -19.70 -3.31 5.64
C HIS A 99 -21.07 -3.04 5.00
N LEU A 100 -21.09 -2.42 3.82
CA LEU A 100 -22.31 -2.16 3.03
C LEU A 100 -22.57 -3.27 1.99
N MET A 101 -21.60 -4.14 1.75
CA MET A 101 -21.71 -5.20 0.75
C MET A 101 -22.38 -6.45 1.32
N PRO A 102 -23.15 -7.19 0.49
CA PRO A 102 -23.64 -8.51 0.85
C PRO A 102 -22.50 -9.48 1.18
N ALA A 103 -22.73 -10.42 2.11
CA ALA A 103 -21.73 -11.38 2.54
C ALA A 103 -21.18 -12.24 1.40
N HIS A 104 -22.00 -12.64 0.43
CA HIS A 104 -21.55 -13.43 -0.72
C HIS A 104 -20.60 -12.66 -1.63
N VAL A 105 -20.72 -11.33 -1.73
CA VAL A 105 -19.76 -10.49 -2.47
C VAL A 105 -18.44 -10.42 -1.72
N VAL A 106 -18.47 -10.29 -0.39
CA VAL A 106 -17.25 -10.15 0.42
C VAL A 106 -16.50 -11.47 0.59
N GLU A 107 -17.22 -12.57 0.66
CA GLU A 107 -16.69 -13.87 1.07
C GLU A 107 -16.60 -14.92 -0.04
N HIS A 108 -16.92 -14.57 -1.29
CA HIS A 108 -16.73 -15.49 -2.41
C HIS A 108 -15.25 -15.90 -2.54
N ILE A 109 -15.08 -17.15 -2.94
CA ILE A 109 -13.83 -17.65 -3.53
C ILE A 109 -13.82 -17.13 -4.95
N ASN A 110 -12.73 -16.48 -5.35
CA ASN A 110 -12.61 -16.01 -6.74
C ASN A 110 -12.52 -17.18 -7.74
N GLY A 111 -12.86 -16.92 -9.00
CA GLY A 111 -12.79 -17.88 -10.10
C GLY A 111 -11.45 -18.58 -10.30
N ASN A 112 -10.33 -18.05 -9.79
CA ASN A 112 -9.10 -18.81 -9.60
C ASN A 112 -9.28 -19.78 -8.43
N ALA A 113 -9.65 -21.03 -8.74
CA ALA A 113 -9.92 -22.06 -7.75
C ALA A 113 -9.73 -23.49 -8.28
N ILE A 114 -9.61 -24.43 -7.35
CA ILE A 114 -9.68 -25.86 -7.59
C ILE A 114 -11.14 -26.31 -7.46
N TYR A 115 -11.63 -27.00 -8.48
CA TYR A 115 -12.99 -27.53 -8.56
C TYR A 115 -12.93 -29.06 -8.55
N ASN A 116 -13.56 -29.68 -7.56
CA ASN A 116 -13.65 -31.13 -7.43
C ASN A 116 -14.81 -31.66 -8.27
N LEU A 117 -14.48 -32.21 -9.45
CA LEU A 117 -15.42 -32.71 -10.46
C LEU A 117 -16.21 -33.94 -9.98
N LYS A 118 -15.77 -34.60 -8.91
CA LYS A 118 -16.48 -35.74 -8.30
C LYS A 118 -17.43 -35.32 -7.18
N HIS A 119 -17.32 -34.09 -6.66
CA HIS A 119 -18.16 -33.64 -5.57
C HIS A 119 -19.57 -33.31 -6.08
N PRO A 120 -20.65 -33.93 -5.56
CA PRO A 120 -22.01 -33.70 -6.06
C PRO A 120 -22.46 -32.23 -5.99
N TRP A 121 -21.99 -31.51 -4.97
CA TRP A 121 -22.26 -30.07 -4.81
C TRP A 121 -21.79 -29.22 -6.00
N LEU A 122 -20.61 -29.51 -6.58
CA LEU A 122 -20.13 -28.73 -7.73
C LEU A 122 -21.08 -28.88 -8.92
N LYS A 123 -21.55 -30.09 -9.18
CA LYS A 123 -22.54 -30.34 -10.24
C LYS A 123 -23.87 -29.63 -9.94
N PHE A 124 -24.32 -29.68 -8.69
CA PHE A 124 -25.54 -28.97 -8.27
C PHE A 124 -25.41 -27.45 -8.49
N LEU A 125 -24.27 -26.85 -8.12
CA LEU A 125 -23.99 -25.42 -8.35
C LEU A 125 -24.03 -25.09 -9.85
N HIS A 126 -23.33 -25.89 -10.66
CA HIS A 126 -23.30 -25.72 -12.11
C HIS A 126 -24.69 -25.81 -12.74
N ASP A 127 -25.46 -26.87 -12.43
CA ASP A 127 -26.79 -27.08 -12.99
C ASP A 127 -27.77 -25.98 -12.54
N THR A 128 -27.62 -25.49 -11.31
CA THR A 128 -28.41 -24.36 -10.78
C THR A 128 -28.10 -23.07 -11.50
N PHE A 129 -26.81 -22.81 -11.77
CA PHE A 129 -26.35 -21.61 -12.47
C PHE A 129 -26.76 -21.59 -13.95
N VAL A 130 -26.77 -22.76 -14.62
CA VAL A 130 -27.15 -22.91 -16.04
C VAL A 130 -28.67 -23.10 -16.24
N GLY A 131 -29.41 -23.38 -15.17
CA GLY A 131 -30.86 -23.67 -15.23
C GLY A 131 -31.70 -22.51 -15.78
N LYS A 132 -32.70 -22.83 -16.61
CA LYS A 132 -33.53 -21.90 -17.42
C LYS A 132 -34.47 -20.94 -16.65
N GLY A 133 -34.30 -20.77 -15.34
CA GLY A 133 -35.15 -19.90 -14.50
C GLY A 133 -34.48 -18.66 -13.94
N LYS A 134 -33.14 -18.52 -14.09
CA LYS A 134 -32.37 -17.45 -13.45
C LYS A 134 -31.45 -16.73 -14.44
N ILE A 135 -31.97 -16.39 -15.63
CA ILE A 135 -31.27 -15.63 -16.69
C ILE A 135 -30.58 -14.36 -16.12
N GLN A 136 -31.18 -13.70 -15.13
CA GLN A 136 -30.57 -12.57 -14.43
C GLN A 136 -29.23 -12.89 -13.75
N MET A 137 -29.03 -14.11 -13.22
CA MET A 137 -27.76 -14.47 -12.57
C MET A 137 -26.62 -14.57 -13.59
N THR A 138 -26.88 -15.14 -14.77
CA THR A 138 -25.85 -15.31 -15.80
C THR A 138 -25.51 -14.01 -16.53
N GLU A 139 -26.44 -13.04 -16.55
CA GLU A 139 -26.29 -11.77 -17.27
C GLU A 139 -25.61 -10.65 -16.49
N GLU A 140 -25.69 -10.68 -15.14
CA GLU A 140 -25.26 -9.54 -14.31
C GLU A 140 -24.40 -9.95 -13.09
N MET A 141 -24.25 -11.25 -12.80
CA MET A 141 -23.44 -11.75 -11.69
C MET A 141 -22.35 -12.70 -12.20
N ALA A 142 -21.12 -12.51 -11.71
CA ALA A 142 -20.03 -13.44 -11.98
C ALA A 142 -20.34 -14.81 -11.34
N PHE A 143 -19.98 -15.90 -12.01
CA PHE A 143 -20.30 -17.27 -11.58
C PHE A 143 -19.80 -17.59 -10.17
N ASP A 144 -18.65 -17.05 -9.77
CA ASP A 144 -17.99 -17.29 -8.49
C ASP A 144 -18.75 -16.62 -7.32
N VAL A 145 -19.25 -15.40 -7.55
CA VAL A 145 -20.19 -14.69 -6.66
C VAL A 145 -21.52 -15.42 -6.58
N ALA A 146 -22.04 -15.92 -7.71
CA ALA A 146 -23.29 -16.68 -7.73
C ALA A 146 -23.17 -17.99 -6.93
N PHE A 147 -22.03 -18.70 -7.07
CA PHE A 147 -21.75 -19.91 -6.30
C PHE A 147 -21.64 -19.64 -4.80
N ALA A 148 -21.03 -18.52 -4.40
CA ALA A 148 -20.99 -18.08 -3.01
C ALA A 148 -22.40 -17.80 -2.47
N MET A 149 -23.22 -17.08 -3.24
CA MET A 149 -24.60 -16.76 -2.85
C MET A 149 -25.47 -18.02 -2.69
N ILE A 150 -25.42 -18.94 -3.67
CA ILE A 150 -26.16 -20.21 -3.61
C ILE A 150 -25.69 -21.05 -2.40
N THR A 151 -24.38 -21.12 -2.17
CA THR A 151 -23.82 -21.90 -1.06
C THR A 151 -24.18 -21.30 0.30
N GLN A 152 -24.11 -19.97 0.44
CA GLN A 152 -24.52 -19.30 1.68
C GLN A 152 -26.01 -19.52 1.97
N ALA A 153 -26.88 -19.35 0.98
CA ALA A 153 -28.32 -19.57 1.11
C ALA A 153 -28.67 -21.03 1.46
N ALA A 154 -27.88 -21.98 0.97
CA ALA A 154 -28.03 -23.38 1.32
C ALA A 154 -27.58 -23.70 2.76
N MET A 155 -26.48 -23.07 3.20
CA MET A 155 -25.88 -23.30 4.52
C MET A 155 -26.66 -22.62 5.65
N ASP A 156 -27.24 -21.44 5.39
CA ASP A 156 -28.08 -20.72 6.36
C ASP A 156 -29.54 -21.20 6.38
N GLY A 157 -29.95 -22.00 5.38
CA GLY A 157 -31.30 -22.54 5.26
C GLY A 157 -32.33 -21.51 4.80
N SER A 158 -31.90 -20.38 4.25
CA SER A 158 -32.80 -19.34 3.71
C SER A 158 -33.55 -19.77 2.45
N ASP A 159 -33.03 -20.77 1.73
CA ASP A 159 -33.70 -21.42 0.60
C ASP A 159 -33.78 -22.94 0.82
N HIS A 160 -35.00 -23.46 0.90
CA HIS A 160 -35.26 -24.87 1.21
C HIS A 160 -34.76 -25.83 0.11
N GLU A 161 -34.86 -25.44 -1.17
CA GLU A 161 -34.39 -26.29 -2.28
C GLU A 161 -32.86 -26.36 -2.29
N LEU A 162 -32.20 -25.22 -2.06
CA LEU A 162 -30.74 -25.15 -1.99
C LEU A 162 -30.20 -25.91 -0.78
N ALA A 163 -30.84 -25.77 0.40
CA ALA A 163 -30.49 -26.51 1.61
C ALA A 163 -30.64 -28.03 1.42
N ALA A 164 -31.71 -28.46 0.75
CA ALA A 164 -31.91 -29.87 0.40
C ALA A 164 -30.79 -30.38 -0.52
N GLY A 165 -30.44 -29.62 -1.57
CA GLY A 165 -29.33 -29.96 -2.46
C GLY A 165 -27.98 -30.07 -1.72
N PHE A 166 -27.71 -29.14 -0.80
CA PHE A 166 -26.48 -29.14 -0.01
C PHE A 166 -26.40 -30.36 0.90
N SER A 167 -27.49 -30.69 1.59
CA SER A 167 -27.60 -31.90 2.41
C SER A 167 -27.42 -33.19 1.59
N GLN A 168 -28.08 -33.30 0.43
CA GLN A 168 -27.94 -34.45 -0.47
C GLN A 168 -26.51 -34.62 -0.99
N SER A 169 -25.80 -33.51 -1.21
CA SER A 169 -24.40 -33.52 -1.59
C SER A 169 -23.43 -33.86 -0.45
N LYS A 170 -23.95 -34.11 0.76
CA LYS A 170 -23.19 -34.24 2.02
C LYS A 170 -22.37 -32.99 2.33
N GLY A 171 -22.90 -31.82 2.02
CA GLY A 171 -22.25 -30.54 2.23
C GLY A 171 -21.88 -30.29 3.70
N SER A 172 -20.79 -29.55 3.90
CA SER A 172 -20.25 -29.16 5.19
C SER A 172 -19.60 -27.77 5.11
N ASN A 173 -19.20 -27.19 6.24
CA ASN A 173 -18.48 -25.91 6.24
C ASN A 173 -17.17 -25.93 5.41
N ALA A 174 -16.60 -27.11 5.16
CA ALA A 174 -15.42 -27.28 4.32
C ALA A 174 -15.74 -27.36 2.82
N THR A 175 -17.01 -27.57 2.44
CA THR A 175 -17.40 -27.83 1.05
C THR A 175 -17.09 -26.64 0.12
N TYR A 176 -17.05 -25.42 0.66
CA TYR A 176 -16.64 -24.20 -0.04
C TYR A 176 -15.54 -23.49 0.78
N SER A 177 -14.27 -23.80 0.49
CA SER A 177 -13.13 -23.42 1.32
C SER A 177 -12.25 -22.31 0.71
N GLY A 178 -12.10 -21.21 1.45
CA GLY A 178 -11.25 -20.07 1.08
C GLY A 178 -9.81 -20.14 1.62
N ASP A 179 -9.32 -21.34 1.97
CA ASP A 179 -8.05 -21.56 2.67
C ASP A 179 -6.89 -21.95 1.75
N SER A 180 -7.04 -21.79 0.43
CA SER A 180 -5.97 -22.15 -0.50
C SER A 180 -4.73 -21.30 -0.26
N MET A 181 -3.59 -21.98 -0.19
CA MET A 181 -2.28 -21.33 -0.11
C MET A 181 -1.79 -20.96 -1.51
N LEU A 182 -2.31 -21.63 -2.55
CA LEU A 182 -1.92 -21.42 -3.94
C LEU A 182 -2.18 -19.97 -4.40
N ILE A 183 -3.30 -19.37 -4.00
CA ILE A 183 -3.81 -18.15 -4.64
C ILE A 183 -3.89 -17.01 -3.63
N GLY A 184 -3.30 -15.87 -4.00
CA GLY A 184 -3.53 -14.59 -3.34
C GLY A 184 -4.50 -13.78 -4.16
N ASN A 185 -5.76 -13.71 -3.74
CA ASN A 185 -6.75 -12.89 -4.41
C ASN A 185 -6.62 -11.44 -3.97
N TYR A 186 -5.78 -10.72 -4.69
CA TYR A 186 -5.50 -9.32 -4.47
C TYR A 186 -6.20 -8.47 -5.53
N ALA A 187 -7.33 -8.92 -6.06
CA ALA A 187 -8.03 -8.23 -7.14
C ALA A 187 -8.17 -6.74 -6.84
N ASN A 188 -7.82 -5.90 -7.82
CA ASN A 188 -7.81 -4.47 -7.67
C ASN A 188 -6.85 -3.94 -6.57
N THR A 189 -5.94 -4.73 -6.03
CA THR A 189 -4.97 -4.29 -5.01
C THR A 189 -3.61 -4.13 -5.67
N LEU A 190 -2.95 -3.03 -5.35
CA LEU A 190 -1.58 -2.82 -5.77
C LEU A 190 -0.66 -3.49 -4.78
N LEU A 191 0.13 -4.41 -5.31
CA LEU A 191 0.98 -5.26 -4.50
C LEU A 191 2.42 -4.86 -4.70
N ASN A 192 3.14 -4.81 -3.59
CA ASN A 192 4.59 -4.93 -3.61
C ASN A 192 4.93 -6.44 -3.70
N HIS A 193 6.13 -6.79 -4.14
CA HIS A 193 6.60 -8.18 -4.32
C HIS A 193 6.49 -9.08 -3.07
N SER A 194 6.10 -8.55 -1.90
CA SER A 194 5.75 -9.33 -0.71
C SER A 194 4.32 -9.86 -0.80
N PHE A 195 4.16 -11.01 -1.41
CA PHE A 195 2.98 -11.83 -1.18
C PHE A 195 3.06 -12.47 0.20
N ASP A 196 1.91 -12.83 0.79
CA ASP A 196 1.94 -13.66 1.98
C ASP A 196 2.74 -14.94 1.69
N VAL A 197 3.53 -15.40 2.66
CA VAL A 197 4.52 -16.48 2.51
C VAL A 197 3.97 -17.75 1.85
N PRO A 198 2.66 -18.10 1.90
CA PRO A 198 2.17 -19.20 1.09
C PRO A 198 1.82 -18.90 -0.37
N THR A 199 1.59 -17.67 -0.82
CA THR A 199 1.01 -17.38 -2.15
C THR A 199 1.91 -17.79 -3.32
N TYR A 200 1.39 -18.55 -4.29
CA TYR A 200 2.09 -18.96 -5.52
C TYR A 200 1.57 -18.29 -6.80
N ILE A 201 0.29 -17.93 -6.82
CA ILE A 201 -0.44 -17.32 -7.93
C ILE A 201 -1.10 -16.02 -7.43
N ARG A 202 -0.98 -14.96 -8.22
CA ARG A 202 -1.59 -13.65 -7.97
C ARG A 202 -2.75 -13.42 -8.93
N HIS A 203 -3.90 -13.01 -8.42
CA HIS A 203 -5.07 -12.65 -9.23
C HIS A 203 -5.40 -11.14 -9.17
N GLY A 204 -5.80 -10.55 -10.31
CA GLY A 204 -6.42 -9.23 -10.43
C GLY A 204 -5.52 -8.02 -10.16
N SER A 205 -4.21 -8.20 -10.28
CA SER A 205 -3.22 -7.11 -10.31
C SER A 205 -2.49 -7.15 -11.65
N ALA A 206 -2.93 -6.32 -12.59
CA ALA A 206 -2.33 -6.24 -13.94
C ALA A 206 -0.93 -5.58 -13.93
N ARG A 207 -0.58 -4.83 -12.88
CA ARG A 207 0.68 -4.09 -12.77
C ARG A 207 1.21 -4.15 -11.33
N ASN A 208 2.46 -4.59 -11.17
CA ASN A 208 3.25 -4.15 -10.01
C ASN A 208 3.61 -2.69 -10.30
N LEU A 209 2.90 -1.74 -9.68
CA LEU A 209 3.37 -0.34 -9.69
C LEU A 209 4.69 -0.19 -8.93
N PHE A 210 5.13 -1.23 -8.24
CA PHE A 210 6.44 -1.32 -7.60
C PHE A 210 7.39 -2.13 -8.47
N HIS A 211 7.78 -1.59 -9.61
CA HIS A 211 8.99 -2.04 -10.28
C HIS A 211 10.16 -1.23 -9.74
N SER A 212 11.27 -1.90 -9.39
CA SER A 212 12.52 -1.18 -9.11
C SER A 212 12.93 -0.45 -10.38
N LEU A 213 13.15 0.87 -10.28
CA LEU A 213 13.97 1.58 -11.25
C LEU A 213 15.28 0.81 -11.41
N ALA A 214 15.83 0.78 -12.62
CA ALA A 214 17.17 0.22 -12.75
C ALA A 214 18.10 1.05 -11.85
N ASP A 215 18.96 0.35 -11.14
CA ASP A 215 19.83 0.86 -10.10
C ASP A 215 20.68 2.09 -10.53
N ASP A 216 20.90 2.25 -11.85
CA ASP A 216 21.64 3.34 -12.47
C ASP A 216 20.78 4.56 -12.87
N GLN A 217 19.46 4.53 -12.65
CA GLN A 217 18.54 5.56 -13.15
C GLN A 217 18.22 6.68 -12.15
N VAL A 218 18.64 6.55 -10.89
CA VAL A 218 18.29 7.52 -9.83
C VAL A 218 19.51 7.97 -9.04
N THR A 219 19.63 9.29 -8.87
CA THR A 219 20.55 9.92 -7.92
C THR A 219 19.79 10.24 -6.63
N LEU A 220 20.34 9.90 -5.47
CA LEU A 220 19.88 10.45 -4.18
C LEU A 220 20.71 11.70 -3.84
N GLY A 221 20.09 12.86 -3.90
CA GLY A 221 20.67 14.11 -3.40
C GLY A 221 20.49 14.21 -1.88
N VAL A 222 21.58 14.43 -1.15
CA VAL A 222 21.58 14.57 0.31
C VAL A 222 22.08 15.96 0.68
N ALA A 223 21.24 16.75 1.35
CA ALA A 223 21.67 17.97 2.01
C ALA A 223 22.35 17.64 3.33
N ALA A 224 23.66 17.89 3.45
CA ALA A 224 24.38 17.78 4.71
C ALA A 224 24.48 19.18 5.34
N TYR A 225 23.55 19.47 6.25
CA TYR A 225 23.48 20.76 6.94
C TYR A 225 24.51 20.89 8.07
N ASP A 226 24.96 19.76 8.63
CA ASP A 226 25.97 19.71 9.67
C ASP A 226 26.87 18.45 9.54
N HIS A 227 27.81 18.29 10.47
CA HIS A 227 28.79 17.21 10.45
C HIS A 227 28.22 15.81 10.78
N SER A 228 26.93 15.67 11.13
CA SER A 228 26.29 14.41 11.52
C SER A 228 25.89 13.52 10.34
N THR A 229 26.81 13.27 9.41
CA THR A 229 26.54 12.44 8.22
C THR A 229 26.61 10.93 8.48
N GLY A 230 27.08 10.51 9.67
CA GLY A 230 27.32 9.10 9.99
C GLY A 230 26.09 8.20 9.82
N HIS A 231 24.90 8.67 10.21
CA HIS A 231 23.67 7.88 10.14
C HIS A 231 23.22 7.59 8.71
N ILE A 232 23.14 8.62 7.85
CA ILE A 232 22.80 8.43 6.44
C ILE A 232 23.85 7.54 5.76
N MET A 233 25.14 7.76 6.05
CA MET A 233 26.25 6.96 5.51
C MET A 233 26.15 5.48 5.91
N ASN A 234 25.79 5.17 7.16
CA ASN A 234 25.59 3.78 7.59
C ASN A 234 24.50 3.08 6.76
N THR A 235 23.42 3.79 6.45
CA THR A 235 22.32 3.23 5.66
C THR A 235 22.57 3.16 4.15
N THR A 236 23.65 3.75 3.63
CA THR A 236 24.06 3.55 2.21
C THR A 236 24.50 2.12 1.90
N ARG A 237 24.77 1.33 2.95
CA ARG A 237 25.11 -0.10 2.85
C ARG A 237 23.87 -0.98 2.79
N SER A 238 22.68 -0.42 2.92
CA SER A 238 21.42 -1.17 2.92
C SER A 238 20.92 -1.49 1.51
N ASN A 239 19.89 -2.33 1.40
CA ASN A 239 19.29 -2.76 0.14
C ASN A 239 18.39 -1.65 -0.46
N HIS A 240 18.96 -0.78 -1.29
CA HIS A 240 18.26 0.31 -1.96
C HIS A 240 18.70 0.48 -3.43
N PRO A 241 17.90 1.19 -4.27
CA PRO A 241 18.20 1.36 -5.70
C PRO A 241 19.17 2.53 -5.98
N PHE A 242 19.49 3.38 -5.01
CA PHE A 242 20.35 4.54 -5.24
C PHE A 242 21.84 4.15 -5.40
N LYS A 243 22.32 3.93 -6.63
CA LYS A 243 23.75 3.69 -6.88
C LYS A 243 24.59 4.95 -6.98
N ASN A 244 23.94 6.09 -7.18
CA ASN A 244 24.59 7.39 -7.20
C ASN A 244 24.02 8.21 -6.03
N ILE A 245 24.84 8.52 -5.04
CA ILE A 245 24.47 9.40 -3.93
C ILE A 245 25.33 10.66 -4.05
N LEU A 246 24.68 11.80 -4.17
CA LEU A 246 25.32 13.12 -4.21
C LEU A 246 25.08 13.82 -2.87
N MET A 247 26.11 13.91 -2.04
CA MET A 247 26.06 14.60 -0.76
C MET A 247 26.63 16.02 -0.88
N LEU A 248 25.77 17.01 -0.68
CA LEU A 248 26.12 18.43 -0.72
C LEU A 248 26.31 18.95 0.70
N GLN A 249 27.54 19.35 1.04
CA GLN A 249 27.89 19.89 2.34
C GLN A 249 27.72 21.40 2.37
N TYR A 250 26.87 21.90 3.27
CA TYR A 250 26.69 23.34 3.50
C TYR A 250 27.66 23.91 4.55
N PHE A 251 28.79 23.23 4.73
CA PHE A 251 29.95 23.61 5.53
C PHE A 251 31.23 23.33 4.72
N PRO A 252 32.36 23.97 5.06
CA PRO A 252 33.61 23.77 4.33
C PRO A 252 34.00 22.30 4.25
N GLY A 253 34.26 21.81 3.03
CA GLY A 253 34.56 20.42 2.75
C GLY A 253 35.29 20.25 1.43
N LYS A 254 36.08 19.18 1.30
CA LYS A 254 36.73 18.82 0.04
C LYS A 254 35.84 17.87 -0.74
N LYS A 255 35.92 17.94 -2.07
CA LYS A 255 35.30 16.93 -2.93
C LYS A 255 35.94 15.57 -2.64
N ALA A 256 35.10 14.56 -2.38
CA ALA A 256 35.49 13.18 -2.14
C ALA A 256 34.55 12.26 -2.90
N VAL A 257 35.06 11.11 -3.32
CA VAL A 257 34.28 10.04 -3.96
C VAL A 257 34.61 8.75 -3.25
N GLU A 258 33.58 8.08 -2.74
CA GLU A 258 33.68 6.82 -2.01
C GLU A 258 32.85 5.74 -2.71
N LYS A 259 33.37 4.51 -2.73
CA LYS A 259 32.69 3.31 -3.20
C LYS A 259 32.28 2.48 -1.99
N ILE A 260 30.98 2.26 -1.84
CA ILE A 260 30.41 1.53 -0.71
C ILE A 260 29.74 0.27 -1.25
N ALA A 261 30.14 -0.89 -0.75
CA ALA A 261 29.47 -2.15 -1.09
C ALA A 261 28.10 -2.22 -0.39
N SER A 262 27.05 -2.52 -1.16
CA SER A 262 25.71 -2.85 -0.63
C SER A 262 25.21 -4.19 -1.19
N PRO A 263 24.22 -4.83 -0.56
CA PRO A 263 23.63 -6.09 -1.04
C PRO A 263 23.13 -6.05 -2.49
N SER A 264 22.70 -4.87 -2.96
CA SER A 264 22.22 -4.68 -4.33
C SER A 264 23.32 -4.28 -5.31
N GLY A 265 24.58 -4.12 -4.89
CA GLY A 265 25.71 -3.70 -5.74
C GLY A 265 26.49 -2.49 -5.18
N GLU A 266 27.52 -2.05 -5.89
CA GLU A 266 28.37 -0.93 -5.47
C GLU A 266 27.62 0.42 -5.55
N VAL A 267 27.65 1.18 -4.46
CA VAL A 267 27.09 2.53 -4.34
C VAL A 267 28.21 3.56 -4.41
N MET A 268 28.11 4.49 -5.35
CA MET A 268 29.01 5.63 -5.49
C MET A 268 28.48 6.82 -4.68
N VAL A 269 29.22 7.22 -3.64
CA VAL A 269 28.92 8.44 -2.87
C VAL A 269 29.89 9.54 -3.29
N THR A 270 29.36 10.61 -3.87
CA THR A 270 30.14 11.84 -4.15
C THR A 270 29.78 12.88 -3.12
N THR A 271 30.74 13.24 -2.28
CA THR A 271 30.62 14.35 -1.33
C THR A 271 31.30 15.58 -1.90
N GLN A 272 30.63 16.72 -1.89
CA GLN A 272 31.23 17.99 -2.29
C GLN A 272 30.59 19.18 -1.56
N GLN A 273 31.33 20.27 -1.46
CA GLN A 273 30.80 21.51 -0.90
C GLN A 273 29.70 22.09 -1.81
N ALA A 274 28.61 22.52 -1.20
CA ALA A 274 27.56 23.27 -1.85
C ALA A 274 28.08 24.65 -2.32
N THR A 275 27.63 25.05 -3.49
CA THR A 275 27.90 26.32 -4.16
C THR A 275 26.78 27.33 -3.94
N GLN A 276 25.59 26.86 -3.52
CA GLN A 276 24.44 27.70 -3.19
C GLN A 276 24.11 27.59 -1.70
N GLU A 277 23.18 28.44 -1.26
CA GLU A 277 22.62 28.39 0.10
C GLU A 277 21.75 27.14 0.30
N PRO A 278 21.62 26.63 1.54
CA PRO A 278 20.81 25.45 1.90
C PRO A 278 19.43 25.35 1.26
N HIS A 279 18.71 26.47 1.19
CA HIS A 279 17.35 26.50 0.63
C HIS A 279 17.29 26.18 -0.87
N MET A 280 18.41 26.27 -1.62
CA MET A 280 18.47 25.97 -3.05
C MET A 280 18.78 24.49 -3.35
N HIS A 281 18.70 23.60 -2.36
CA HIS A 281 19.13 22.21 -2.46
C HIS A 281 18.58 21.48 -3.69
N LEU A 282 17.27 21.56 -3.95
CA LEU A 282 16.64 20.93 -5.12
C LEU A 282 17.34 21.33 -6.42
N CYS A 283 17.59 22.63 -6.59
CA CYS A 283 18.19 23.15 -7.81
C CYS A 283 19.67 22.84 -7.94
N GLU A 284 20.37 22.78 -6.82
CA GLU A 284 21.77 22.39 -6.81
C GLU A 284 21.96 20.91 -7.16
N VAL A 285 21.11 20.02 -6.61
CA VAL A 285 21.08 18.61 -6.98
C VAL A 285 20.69 18.45 -8.45
N ALA A 286 19.65 19.15 -8.94
CA ALA A 286 19.23 19.08 -10.34
C ALA A 286 20.37 19.45 -11.33
N LYS A 287 21.20 20.44 -10.97
CA LYS A 287 22.36 20.85 -11.75
C LYS A 287 23.44 19.76 -11.84
N LEU A 288 23.63 18.98 -10.77
CA LEU A 288 24.75 18.06 -10.61
C LEU A 288 24.39 16.59 -10.88
N ALA A 289 23.12 16.21 -10.72
CA ALA A 289 22.63 14.86 -10.98
C ALA A 289 22.88 14.47 -12.45
N THR A 290 23.44 13.28 -12.67
CA THR A 290 23.76 12.75 -14.00
C THR A 290 22.73 11.74 -14.50
N THR A 291 21.92 11.20 -13.59
CA THR A 291 20.86 10.23 -13.88
C THR A 291 19.60 10.92 -14.41
N PRO A 292 18.71 10.20 -15.11
CA PRO A 292 17.44 10.76 -15.61
C PRO A 292 16.53 11.31 -14.50
N TRP A 293 16.59 10.69 -13.32
CA TRP A 293 15.78 11.05 -12.17
C TRP A 293 16.64 11.31 -10.93
N PHE A 294 16.16 12.14 -10.00
CA PHE A 294 16.76 12.25 -8.68
C PHE A 294 15.70 12.35 -7.56
N ALA A 295 16.05 11.83 -6.39
CA ALA A 295 15.32 12.01 -5.14
C ALA A 295 16.10 12.94 -4.22
N LEU A 296 15.43 13.56 -3.25
CA LEU A 296 16.06 14.43 -2.26
C LEU A 296 15.91 13.84 -0.86
N THR A 297 16.87 14.16 -0.01
CA THR A 297 16.84 13.94 1.44
C THR A 297 17.86 14.85 2.12
N ASP A 298 17.99 14.74 3.45
CA ASP A 298 19.00 15.44 4.23
C ASP A 298 19.71 14.49 5.21
N ASN A 299 20.73 14.99 5.91
CA ASN A 299 21.48 14.22 6.89
C ASN A 299 20.73 13.95 8.21
N TYR A 300 19.50 14.47 8.36
CA TYR A 300 18.58 14.14 9.47
C TYR A 300 17.68 12.94 9.16
N HIS A 301 17.80 12.40 7.95
CA HIS A 301 17.16 11.17 7.54
C HIS A 301 18.19 10.05 7.31
N VAL A 302 17.69 8.82 7.34
CA VAL A 302 18.38 7.60 6.93
C VAL A 302 17.67 6.99 5.74
N ILE A 303 18.35 6.17 4.94
CA ILE A 303 17.70 5.40 3.88
C ILE A 303 16.84 4.32 4.54
N ASN A 304 15.54 4.36 4.26
CA ASN A 304 14.54 3.45 4.81
C ASN A 304 14.37 2.23 3.89
N ALA A 305 15.37 1.37 3.94
CA ALA A 305 15.43 0.20 3.10
C ALA A 305 14.46 -0.93 3.58
N PRO A 306 13.94 -1.73 2.65
CA PRO A 306 14.17 -1.62 1.22
C PRO A 306 13.28 -0.54 0.60
N VAL A 307 13.91 0.22 -0.29
CA VAL A 307 13.29 1.34 -0.99
C VAL A 307 12.56 0.83 -2.22
N THR A 308 11.34 1.28 -2.44
CA THR A 308 10.59 0.98 -3.66
C THR A 308 9.96 2.24 -4.21
N VAL A 309 10.23 2.55 -5.48
CA VAL A 309 9.65 3.69 -6.18
C VAL A 309 8.37 3.22 -6.88
N LEU A 310 7.33 4.06 -6.85
CA LEU A 310 6.14 3.80 -7.65
C LEU A 310 6.44 4.14 -9.10
N MET A 311 6.18 3.22 -10.02
CA MET A 311 6.45 3.30 -11.44
C MET A 311 5.20 2.89 -12.24
N ASP A 312 4.95 3.56 -13.37
CA ASP A 312 4.02 3.13 -14.42
C ASP A 312 4.76 3.13 -15.76
N HIS A 313 4.89 1.97 -16.41
CA HIS A 313 5.53 1.85 -17.74
C HIS A 313 6.91 2.53 -17.91
N SER A 314 7.72 2.58 -16.84
CA SER A 314 9.05 3.24 -16.71
C SER A 314 9.04 4.69 -16.23
N ASP A 315 7.87 5.23 -15.91
CA ASP A 315 7.72 6.57 -15.37
C ASP A 315 7.37 6.57 -13.88
N PRO A 316 8.05 7.38 -13.04
CA PRO A 316 7.74 7.45 -11.62
C PRO A 316 6.35 8.02 -11.38
N GLN A 317 5.63 7.52 -10.38
CA GLN A 317 4.33 8.03 -9.96
C GLN A 317 4.47 8.82 -8.65
N MET A 318 3.71 9.91 -8.52
CA MET A 318 3.71 10.75 -7.33
C MET A 318 2.81 10.18 -6.22
N PRO A 319 3.35 9.92 -5.02
CA PRO A 319 2.53 9.61 -3.86
C PRO A 319 1.86 10.89 -3.31
N VAL A 320 0.59 10.79 -2.91
CA VAL A 320 -0.12 11.83 -2.13
C VAL A 320 -0.66 11.23 -0.82
N PRO A 321 -0.67 12.00 0.29
CA PRO A 321 -1.15 11.52 1.58
C PRO A 321 -2.63 11.10 1.59
N VAL A 322 -3.02 10.39 2.65
CA VAL A 322 -4.34 9.76 2.84
C VAL A 322 -5.36 10.79 3.30
N MET A 323 -6.53 10.80 2.67
CA MET A 323 -7.79 11.30 3.23
C MET A 323 -8.02 10.76 4.65
N PRO A 324 -8.10 11.61 5.69
CA PRO A 324 -9.00 12.77 5.68
C PRO A 324 -8.34 14.13 5.37
N TYR A 325 -7.04 14.17 5.05
CA TYR A 325 -6.35 15.43 4.75
C TYR A 325 -6.64 16.04 3.37
N ALA A 326 -7.64 15.57 2.61
CA ALA A 326 -7.97 16.22 1.32
C ALA A 326 -8.70 17.57 1.46
N HIS A 327 -8.91 18.04 2.69
CA HIS A 327 -9.41 19.38 2.95
C HIS A 327 -8.49 20.10 3.91
N GLY A 328 -7.55 20.87 3.35
CA GLY A 328 -6.74 21.84 4.08
C GLY A 328 -5.45 21.26 4.65
N CYS A 329 -4.34 21.89 4.32
CA CYS A 329 -3.14 21.70 5.10
C CYS A 329 -3.37 22.31 6.50
N GLU A 330 -3.58 21.49 7.52
CA GLU A 330 -3.80 21.98 8.90
C GLU A 330 -2.53 22.57 9.53
N ARG A 331 -1.35 22.29 8.97
CA ARG A 331 -0.06 22.80 9.46
C ARG A 331 0.33 24.08 8.72
N GLY A 332 0.82 25.07 9.46
CA GLY A 332 1.24 26.35 8.88
C GLY A 332 2.37 26.20 7.86
N ASP A 333 3.23 25.19 8.04
CA ASP A 333 4.36 24.92 7.15
C ASP A 333 3.91 24.44 5.77
N CYS A 334 2.99 23.49 5.69
CA CYS A 334 2.54 22.98 4.40
C CYS A 334 1.53 23.92 3.71
N GLN A 335 0.73 24.69 4.46
CA GLN A 335 -0.10 25.75 3.86
C GLN A 335 0.80 26.83 3.23
N ALA A 336 1.88 27.23 3.91
CA ALA A 336 2.81 28.21 3.36
C ALA A 336 3.51 27.72 2.08
N SER A 337 3.76 26.40 1.95
CA SER A 337 4.31 25.81 0.72
C SER A 337 3.32 25.88 -0.45
N LEU A 338 2.05 25.54 -0.19
CA LEU A 338 0.97 25.61 -1.19
C LEU A 338 0.70 27.06 -1.63
N ASP A 339 0.66 28.00 -0.68
CA ASP A 339 0.46 29.42 -0.95
C ASP A 339 1.63 29.98 -1.77
N GLN A 340 2.87 29.63 -1.42
CA GLN A 340 4.06 30.02 -2.20
C GLN A 340 3.99 29.52 -3.65
N ALA A 341 3.64 28.25 -3.85
CA ALA A 341 3.53 27.67 -5.19
C ALA A 341 2.44 28.38 -6.03
N SER A 342 1.31 28.69 -5.40
CA SER A 342 0.23 29.47 -6.01
C SER A 342 0.67 30.89 -6.35
N ASP A 343 1.39 31.57 -5.45
CA ASP A 343 1.88 32.93 -5.64
C ASP A 343 2.95 33.04 -6.75
N LEU A 344 3.80 32.02 -6.88
CA LEU A 344 4.89 32.03 -7.87
C LEU A 344 4.42 31.63 -9.27
N PHE A 345 3.47 30.69 -9.39
CA PHE A 345 3.11 30.09 -10.67
C PHE A 345 1.64 30.21 -11.05
N GLY A 346 0.80 30.82 -10.20
CA GLY A 346 -0.63 31.02 -10.48
C GLY A 346 -1.45 29.73 -10.49
N VAL A 347 -0.95 28.66 -9.88
CA VAL A 347 -1.60 27.34 -9.85
C VAL A 347 -1.97 26.99 -8.41
N HIS A 348 -3.25 26.76 -8.17
CA HIS A 348 -3.73 26.23 -6.90
C HIS A 348 -3.59 24.70 -6.88
N LEU A 349 -2.84 24.19 -5.91
CA LEU A 349 -2.67 22.74 -5.70
C LEU A 349 -3.63 22.26 -4.61
N GLU A 350 -4.33 21.16 -4.88
CA GLU A 350 -5.22 20.52 -3.91
C GLU A 350 -4.46 19.73 -2.82
N TYR A 351 -3.21 19.35 -3.10
CA TYR A 351 -2.42 18.47 -2.24
C TYR A 351 -0.99 19.00 -2.07
N HIS A 352 -0.45 18.88 -0.86
CA HIS A 352 0.96 19.12 -0.58
C HIS A 352 1.83 17.93 -0.99
N HIS A 353 2.96 18.23 -1.62
CA HIS A 353 3.96 17.29 -2.08
C HIS A 353 5.23 17.44 -1.23
N ASP A 354 5.63 16.36 -0.55
CA ASP A 354 6.86 16.35 0.23
C ASP A 354 8.07 16.19 -0.71
N PRO A 355 9.07 17.09 -0.66
CA PRO A 355 10.28 17.00 -1.49
C PRO A 355 11.09 15.73 -1.25
N TYR A 356 10.98 15.11 -0.07
CA TYR A 356 11.67 13.85 0.25
C TYR A 356 10.86 12.62 -0.16
N GLU A 357 9.73 12.80 -0.83
CA GLU A 357 8.87 11.72 -1.31
C GLU A 357 8.51 11.87 -2.80
N LEU A 358 9.03 12.94 -3.44
CA LEU A 358 8.89 13.22 -4.87
C LEU A 358 10.15 12.81 -5.62
N LEU A 359 9.96 12.11 -6.76
CA LEU A 359 11.04 11.87 -7.72
C LEU A 359 11.00 12.95 -8.79
N PHE A 360 12.13 13.63 -8.99
CA PHE A 360 12.26 14.74 -9.92
C PHE A 360 12.89 14.26 -11.23
N SER A 361 12.31 14.66 -12.36
CA SER A 361 12.98 14.54 -13.66
C SER A 361 14.15 15.51 -13.68
N THR A 362 15.38 15.02 -13.84
CA THR A 362 16.59 15.85 -13.83
C THR A 362 16.52 16.95 -14.90
N ARG A 363 15.98 16.62 -16.08
CA ARG A 363 15.79 17.59 -17.17
C ARG A 363 14.78 18.67 -16.79
N ASP A 364 13.60 18.27 -16.33
CA ASP A 364 12.54 19.22 -16.00
C ASP A 364 12.91 20.07 -14.80
N ALA A 365 13.59 19.52 -13.79
CA ALA A 365 14.04 20.26 -12.62
C ALA A 365 15.04 21.37 -12.99
N ARG A 366 15.91 21.17 -13.99
CA ARG A 366 16.83 22.21 -14.47
C ARG A 366 16.09 23.37 -15.13
N ASP A 367 15.09 23.07 -15.96
CA ASP A 367 14.20 24.07 -16.56
C ASP A 367 13.44 24.83 -15.45
N PHE A 368 12.83 24.08 -14.52
CA PHE A 368 12.12 24.59 -13.35
C PHE A 368 12.98 25.57 -12.55
N CYS A 369 14.21 25.21 -12.23
CA CYS A 369 15.08 26.04 -11.39
C CYS A 369 15.39 27.40 -12.00
N SER A 370 15.48 27.47 -13.33
CA SER A 370 15.65 28.73 -14.04
C SER A 370 14.36 29.57 -13.99
N SER A 371 13.20 28.92 -14.16
CA SER A 371 11.89 29.58 -14.03
C SER A 371 11.57 30.02 -12.61
N TRP A 372 11.94 29.22 -11.61
CA TRP A 372 11.72 29.52 -10.20
C TRP A 372 12.50 30.75 -9.77
N GLN A 373 13.78 30.87 -10.19
CA GLN A 373 14.57 32.08 -9.92
C GLN A 373 13.94 33.33 -10.54
N GLN A 374 13.35 33.22 -11.73
CA GLN A 374 12.65 34.33 -12.37
C GLN A 374 11.34 34.68 -11.64
N ALA A 375 10.56 33.68 -11.25
CA ALA A 375 9.29 33.85 -10.53
C ALA A 375 9.50 34.41 -9.11
N ALA A 376 10.54 33.95 -8.40
CA ALA A 376 10.93 34.46 -7.10
C ALA A 376 11.40 35.92 -7.20
N GLY A 377 12.08 36.29 -8.29
CA GLY A 377 12.53 37.67 -8.52
C GLY A 377 13.46 38.15 -7.41
N SER A 378 13.07 39.23 -6.73
CA SER A 378 13.80 39.76 -5.58
C SER A 378 13.36 39.16 -4.23
N LYS A 379 12.29 38.36 -4.20
CA LYS A 379 11.79 37.73 -2.96
C LYS A 379 12.87 36.81 -2.42
N SER A 380 13.07 36.82 -1.11
CA SER A 380 14.11 36.02 -0.46
C SER A 380 13.57 35.20 0.70
N TRP A 381 14.12 33.99 0.82
CA TRP A 381 13.93 33.15 2.00
C TRP A 381 14.51 33.83 3.25
N LYS A 382 15.64 34.55 3.14
CA LYS A 382 16.26 35.22 4.30
C LYS A 382 15.41 36.38 4.84
N SER A 383 14.64 37.05 3.99
CA SER A 383 13.75 38.17 4.35
C SER A 383 12.32 37.72 4.70
N CYS A 384 12.04 36.42 4.73
CA CYS A 384 10.70 35.84 4.93
C CYS A 384 9.68 36.20 3.84
N GLU A 385 10.12 36.71 2.69
CA GLU A 385 9.24 36.93 1.52
C GLU A 385 8.96 35.61 0.77
N LEU A 386 9.80 34.61 1.00
CA LEU A 386 9.55 33.21 0.65
C LEU A 386 9.55 32.36 1.93
N ALA A 387 8.57 31.48 2.05
CA ALA A 387 8.51 30.53 3.14
C ALA A 387 9.67 29.52 3.04
N TYR A 388 9.96 29.07 1.81
CA TYR A 388 10.95 28.07 1.47
C TYR A 388 11.82 28.50 0.28
N GLY A 389 12.92 27.80 0.03
CA GLY A 389 13.49 27.77 -1.32
C GLY A 389 12.61 26.95 -2.29
N PRO A 390 13.13 26.52 -3.44
CA PRO A 390 12.36 25.71 -4.39
C PRO A 390 11.83 24.42 -3.74
N THR A 391 10.50 24.26 -3.72
CA THR A 391 9.83 23.08 -3.14
C THR A 391 9.33 22.09 -4.20
N ALA A 392 8.84 20.93 -3.76
CA ALA A 392 8.13 20.00 -4.62
C ALA A 392 6.79 20.59 -5.10
N ASP A 393 6.08 21.35 -4.26
CA ASP A 393 4.86 22.06 -4.66
C ASP A 393 5.13 23.09 -5.76
N ASP A 394 6.19 23.89 -5.61
CA ASP A 394 6.62 24.86 -6.62
C ASP A 394 6.89 24.17 -7.96
N TYR A 395 7.58 23.03 -7.93
CA TYR A 395 7.89 22.23 -9.13
C TYR A 395 6.63 21.68 -9.80
N VAL A 396 5.68 21.14 -9.03
CA VAL A 396 4.41 20.63 -9.55
C VAL A 396 3.55 21.76 -10.12
N ALA A 397 3.45 22.88 -9.42
CA ALA A 397 2.73 24.07 -9.89
C ALA A 397 3.32 24.61 -11.20
N TRP A 398 4.65 24.69 -11.32
CA TRP A 398 5.33 25.07 -12.55
C TRP A 398 5.08 24.09 -13.72
N LYS A 399 5.11 22.78 -13.45
CA LYS A 399 4.78 21.76 -14.47
C LYS A 399 3.36 21.94 -15.01
N ILE A 400 2.39 22.25 -14.14
CA ILE A 400 1.00 22.53 -14.52
C ILE A 400 0.91 23.83 -15.33
N SER A 401 1.52 24.92 -14.84
CA SER A 401 1.41 26.25 -15.45
C SER A 401 2.02 26.31 -16.86
N THR A 402 3.07 25.53 -17.11
CA THR A 402 3.75 25.51 -18.41
C THR A 402 3.07 24.65 -19.48
N SER A 403 1.88 24.08 -19.21
CA SER A 403 1.14 23.20 -20.13
C SER A 403 1.97 22.03 -20.68
N LYS A 404 3.04 21.62 -19.97
CA LYS A 404 3.70 20.32 -20.17
C LYS A 404 2.76 19.25 -19.58
N THR A 405 1.58 19.08 -20.16
CA THR A 405 0.37 18.38 -19.67
C THR A 405 0.47 16.87 -19.49
N ASN A 406 1.67 16.31 -19.59
CA ASN A 406 1.94 15.03 -18.93
C ASN A 406 2.65 15.37 -17.64
N LEU A 407 1.88 15.77 -16.62
CA LEU A 407 2.31 15.45 -15.26
C LEU A 407 2.34 13.93 -15.23
N ILE A 408 3.51 13.35 -15.47
CA ILE A 408 3.72 11.91 -15.54
C ILE A 408 3.64 11.37 -14.11
N ALA A 409 2.48 11.54 -13.49
CA ALA A 409 2.25 11.23 -12.12
C ALA A 409 0.77 11.44 -11.83
N THR A 410 0.03 10.35 -11.81
CA THR A 410 -1.32 10.40 -11.24
C THR A 410 -1.17 10.42 -9.73
N PRO A 411 -1.73 11.41 -9.00
CA PRO A 411 -1.71 11.43 -7.54
C PRO A 411 -2.26 10.12 -6.97
N LYS A 412 -1.46 9.38 -6.20
CA LYS A 412 -1.87 8.11 -5.58
C LYS A 412 -1.79 8.13 -4.05
N ASN A 413 -2.87 7.71 -3.39
CA ASN A 413 -2.98 7.68 -1.93
C ASN A 413 -1.93 6.76 -1.23
N LYS A 414 -1.12 7.28 -0.32
CA LYS A 414 -0.03 6.51 0.35
C LYS A 414 -0.51 5.25 1.10
N ALA A 415 -1.61 5.29 1.86
CA ALA A 415 -2.09 4.10 2.58
C ALA A 415 -2.75 3.08 1.64
N THR A 416 -3.39 3.55 0.57
CA THR A 416 -4.05 2.65 -0.38
C THR A 416 -3.04 1.98 -1.33
N TYR A 417 -1.88 2.60 -1.54
CA TYR A 417 -0.91 2.12 -2.52
C TYR A 417 0.31 1.43 -1.88
N GLY A 418 0.37 1.30 -0.54
CA GLY A 418 1.47 0.61 0.14
C GLY A 418 2.83 1.29 -0.04
N TRP A 419 2.79 2.60 -0.34
CA TRP A 419 3.97 3.41 -0.63
C TRP A 419 4.92 3.42 0.58
N ARG A 420 6.23 3.37 0.30
CA ARG A 420 7.27 3.39 1.31
C ARG A 420 8.16 4.59 1.08
N ALA A 421 8.25 5.44 2.10
CA ALA A 421 9.26 6.48 2.12
C ALA A 421 10.63 5.86 1.95
N TRP A 422 11.38 6.35 0.97
CA TRP A 422 12.75 5.88 0.73
C TRP A 422 13.71 6.37 1.80
N THR A 423 13.31 7.38 2.57
CA THR A 423 14.03 7.89 3.72
C THR A 423 13.13 7.94 4.95
N GLN A 424 13.72 7.77 6.12
CA GLN A 424 13.05 7.92 7.41
C GLN A 424 13.83 8.89 8.27
N ARG A 425 13.12 9.78 8.97
CA ARG A 425 13.74 10.73 9.88
C ARG A 425 14.32 10.02 11.10
N TRP A 426 15.57 10.33 11.46
CA TRP A 426 16.23 9.79 12.67
C TRP A 426 16.51 10.87 13.72
N THR A 427 16.53 12.14 13.33
CA THR A 427 16.60 13.29 14.24
C THR A 427 15.73 14.42 13.70
N PRO A 428 15.10 15.26 14.55
CA PRO A 428 14.38 16.42 14.04
C PRO A 428 15.38 17.40 13.39
N ALA A 429 14.92 18.10 12.36
CA ALA A 429 15.68 19.21 11.80
C ALA A 429 15.79 20.35 12.83
N PRO A 430 16.79 21.23 12.74
CA PRO A 430 16.86 22.43 13.55
C PRO A 430 15.60 23.29 13.37
N MET A 431 15.14 23.91 14.46
CA MET A 431 14.06 24.90 14.40
C MET A 431 14.44 26.07 13.50
N ASP A 432 13.47 26.57 12.74
CA ASP A 432 13.61 27.80 11.99
C ASP A 432 13.71 28.97 12.97
N THR A 433 14.89 29.57 13.07
CA THR A 433 15.17 30.69 13.97
C THR A 433 14.83 32.05 13.35
N ARG A 434 14.34 32.10 12.10
CA ARG A 434 13.94 33.35 11.46
C ARG A 434 12.69 33.93 12.14
N GLN A 435 12.65 35.26 12.29
CA GLN A 435 11.48 35.97 12.81
C GLN A 435 10.47 36.25 11.69
N CYS A 436 9.96 35.18 11.06
CA CYS A 436 8.96 35.28 10.01
C CYS A 436 7.54 35.35 10.59
N ARG A 437 6.59 35.95 9.85
CA ARG A 437 5.17 35.98 10.23
C ARG A 437 4.60 34.56 10.40
N VAL A 438 5.00 33.65 9.53
CA VAL A 438 4.73 32.21 9.63
C VAL A 438 6.04 31.54 9.95
N GLN A 439 6.12 30.93 11.14
CA GLN A 439 7.26 30.09 11.50
C GLN A 439 7.05 28.73 10.85
N VAL A 440 7.89 28.41 9.87
CA VAL A 440 7.76 27.23 9.02
C VAL A 440 8.16 25.95 9.76
N TYR A 441 9.14 26.01 10.66
CA TYR A 441 9.51 24.87 11.49
C TYR A 441 9.79 25.31 12.91
N GLY A 442 8.72 25.57 13.66
CA GLY A 442 8.79 26.09 15.03
C GLY A 442 8.92 25.01 16.09
N LEU A 443 8.75 25.44 17.34
CA LEU A 443 8.84 24.57 18.51
C LEU A 443 7.81 23.43 18.48
N ILE A 444 6.60 23.72 17.97
CA ILE A 444 5.51 22.74 17.87
C ILE A 444 5.89 21.65 16.88
N GLU A 445 6.33 22.02 15.67
CA GLU A 445 6.73 21.09 14.61
C GLU A 445 7.95 20.26 15.01
N TYR A 446 8.90 20.89 15.72
CA TYR A 446 10.06 20.21 16.28
C TYR A 446 9.66 19.12 17.27
N HIS A 447 8.82 19.44 18.26
CA HIS A 447 8.35 18.46 19.24
C HIS A 447 7.49 17.35 18.62
N GLN A 448 6.66 17.69 17.64
CA GLN A 448 5.89 16.69 16.88
C GLN A 448 6.80 15.73 16.11
N ALA A 449 7.83 16.25 15.43
CA ALA A 449 8.80 15.42 14.74
C ALA A 449 9.58 14.54 15.72
N LEU A 450 9.99 15.09 16.87
CA LEU A 450 10.66 14.34 17.92
C LEU A 450 9.79 13.19 18.44
N GLY A 451 8.49 13.42 18.64
CA GLY A 451 7.53 12.39 19.05
C GLY A 451 7.33 11.27 18.01
N ASN A 452 7.55 11.57 16.73
CA ASN A 452 7.44 10.62 15.61
C ASN A 452 8.73 9.85 15.32
N ILE A 453 9.86 10.28 15.90
CA ILE A 453 11.14 9.60 15.78
C ILE A 453 11.24 8.47 16.81
N THR A 454 11.83 7.35 16.40
CA THR A 454 11.99 6.16 17.21
C THR A 454 13.47 5.81 17.30
N SER A 455 13.97 5.42 18.48
CA SER A 455 15.34 4.87 18.62
C SER A 455 15.57 3.72 17.63
N CYS A 456 14.54 2.89 17.44
CA CYS A 456 14.56 1.80 16.47
C CYS A 456 14.88 2.21 15.01
N SER A 457 14.68 3.48 14.60
CA SER A 457 14.97 3.87 13.21
C SER A 457 16.46 3.82 12.87
N GLN A 458 17.34 3.62 13.87
CA GLN A 458 18.78 3.47 13.67
C GLN A 458 19.20 2.05 13.28
N HIS A 459 18.34 1.03 13.47
CA HIS A 459 18.68 -0.39 13.25
C HIS A 459 18.02 -0.98 11.99
N ILE A 460 17.88 -0.18 10.94
CA ILE A 460 17.31 -0.64 9.66
C ILE A 460 18.26 -1.67 9.05
N GLU A 461 17.71 -2.77 8.53
CA GLU A 461 18.48 -3.89 7.95
C GLU A 461 19.40 -4.65 8.93
N ASP A 462 19.46 -4.24 10.20
CA ASP A 462 20.26 -4.89 11.24
C ASP A 462 19.34 -5.58 12.27
N GLN A 463 19.02 -6.85 11.99
CA GLN A 463 18.20 -7.64 12.89
C GLN A 463 18.83 -7.77 14.28
N VAL A 464 20.16 -7.94 14.35
CA VAL A 464 20.87 -8.20 15.60
C VAL A 464 20.78 -6.98 16.49
N ALA A 465 21.25 -5.82 16.00
CA ALA A 465 21.18 -4.57 16.74
C ALA A 465 19.74 -4.19 17.10
N CYS A 466 18.79 -4.47 16.20
CA CYS A 466 17.38 -4.22 16.49
C CYS A 466 16.84 -5.05 17.66
N THR A 467 17.25 -6.31 17.74
CA THR A 467 16.81 -7.21 18.83
C THR A 467 17.58 -7.02 20.12
N GLU A 468 18.72 -6.33 20.08
CA GLU A 468 19.48 -5.92 21.28
C GLU A 468 18.81 -4.76 22.02
N ASP A 469 18.13 -3.85 21.31
CA ASP A 469 17.31 -2.80 21.94
C ASP A 469 15.97 -3.39 22.44
N PRO A 470 15.72 -3.42 23.76
CA PRO A 470 14.51 -4.03 24.34
C PRO A 470 13.21 -3.30 23.98
N ASP A 471 13.29 -2.02 23.60
CA ASP A 471 12.14 -1.24 23.15
C ASP A 471 11.83 -1.47 21.67
N CYS A 472 12.69 -2.20 20.99
CA CYS A 472 12.62 -2.45 19.58
C CYS A 472 12.29 -3.91 19.25
N LYS A 473 11.75 -4.09 18.04
CA LYS A 473 11.43 -5.39 17.49
C LYS A 473 11.77 -5.40 16.02
N TRP A 474 12.49 -6.43 15.63
CA TRP A 474 12.76 -6.69 14.23
C TRP A 474 11.48 -7.07 13.49
N MET A 475 11.20 -6.34 12.42
CA MET A 475 10.16 -6.67 11.46
C MET A 475 10.82 -7.02 10.13
N PRO A 476 10.85 -8.32 9.76
CA PRO A 476 11.24 -8.71 8.41
C PRO A 476 10.36 -7.98 7.37
N LYS A 477 10.98 -7.39 6.35
CA LYS A 477 10.33 -6.67 5.25
C LYS A 477 11.07 -6.96 3.94
N PHE A 478 10.47 -7.77 3.07
CA PHE A 478 11.05 -8.23 1.79
C PHE A 478 12.39 -8.97 1.98
N GLN A 479 13.42 -8.64 1.20
CA GLN A 479 14.80 -9.17 1.33
C GLN A 479 15.60 -8.51 2.47
N SER A 480 14.90 -7.88 3.41
CA SER A 480 15.45 -6.97 4.42
C SER A 480 14.55 -7.00 5.66
N GLY A 481 14.77 -6.09 6.63
CA GLY A 481 13.80 -5.76 7.66
C GLY A 481 14.02 -4.37 8.21
N VAL A 482 13.02 -3.91 8.96
CA VAL A 482 13.08 -2.64 9.68
C VAL A 482 12.90 -2.92 11.16
N CYS A 483 13.49 -2.06 11.96
CA CYS A 483 13.32 -2.10 13.39
C CYS A 483 12.19 -1.14 13.82
N VAL A 484 11.24 -1.62 14.63
CA VAL A 484 10.09 -0.82 15.10
C VAL A 484 9.92 -0.89 16.61
N LYS A 485 9.24 0.08 17.22
CA LYS A 485 8.87 0.01 18.64
C LYS A 485 8.00 -1.22 18.93
N SER A 486 8.37 -1.97 19.96
CA SER A 486 7.71 -3.21 20.39
C SER A 486 6.20 -3.05 20.64
N TRP A 487 5.75 -1.93 21.22
CA TRP A 487 4.35 -1.64 21.53
C TRP A 487 3.49 -1.25 20.32
N ALA A 488 4.07 -0.64 19.28
CA ALA A 488 3.35 -0.25 18.06
C ALA A 488 2.83 -1.48 17.29
N TYR A 489 3.54 -2.61 17.40
CA TYR A 489 3.14 -3.91 16.85
C TYR A 489 1.93 -4.52 17.60
N ALA A 490 1.92 -4.41 18.94
CA ALA A 490 0.86 -4.97 19.78
C ALA A 490 -0.51 -4.34 19.49
N HIS A 491 -0.57 -3.04 19.16
CA HIS A 491 -1.83 -2.36 18.84
C HIS A 491 -2.41 -2.72 17.47
N ARG A 492 -1.58 -2.91 16.42
CA ARG A 492 -2.05 -3.38 15.11
C ARG A 492 -2.62 -4.80 15.19
N HIS A 493 -1.99 -5.69 15.96
CA HIS A 493 -2.47 -7.07 16.14
C HIS A 493 -3.62 -7.20 17.15
N ARG A 494 -3.74 -6.33 18.16
CA ARG A 494 -4.88 -6.33 19.09
C ARG A 494 -6.19 -5.92 18.41
N ARG A 495 -6.17 -5.00 17.43
CA ARG A 495 -7.37 -4.68 16.62
C ARG A 495 -7.80 -5.86 15.74
N TRP A 496 -6.86 -6.59 15.16
CA TRP A 496 -7.13 -7.80 14.37
C TRP A 496 -7.67 -8.97 15.22
N ARG A 497 -7.11 -9.21 16.42
CA ARG A 497 -7.55 -10.31 17.29
C ARG A 497 -8.87 -10.05 18.02
N LYS A 498 -9.25 -8.79 18.29
CA LYS A 498 -10.54 -8.50 18.95
C LYS A 498 -11.76 -8.75 18.05
N GLY A 499 -11.60 -8.80 16.73
CA GLY A 499 -12.67 -9.18 15.79
C GLY A 499 -12.96 -10.69 15.71
N VAL A 500 -12.06 -11.54 16.20
CA VAL A 500 -12.14 -13.01 16.04
C VAL A 500 -12.65 -13.73 17.31
N ARG A 501 -12.94 -13.00 18.40
CA ARG A 501 -13.38 -13.59 19.69
C ARG A 501 -14.83 -13.33 20.09
N ARG A 502 -15.65 -12.69 19.26
CA ARG A 502 -17.10 -12.59 19.49
C ARG A 502 -17.85 -13.56 18.56
N ASN A 503 -17.88 -14.84 18.93
CA ASN A 503 -18.98 -15.77 18.66
C ASN A 503 -18.64 -17.17 19.15
N LYS A 504 -18.81 -17.41 20.46
CA LYS A 504 -19.14 -18.73 21.04
C LYS A 504 -19.91 -18.52 22.35
N GLY A 505 -21.14 -19.03 22.42
CA GLY A 505 -21.84 -19.42 23.65
C GLY A 505 -22.88 -18.45 24.17
N GLY A 506 -24.15 -18.89 24.21
CA GLY A 506 -25.30 -18.17 24.76
C GLY A 506 -25.70 -18.58 26.18
N TYR A 507 -26.76 -17.90 26.66
CA TYR A 507 -27.63 -18.13 27.82
C TYR A 507 -27.02 -18.20 29.24
N TYR A 508 -27.20 -17.12 30.01
CA TYR A 508 -28.07 -17.03 31.21
C TYR A 508 -28.06 -15.57 31.71
N GLY A 509 -29.21 -15.05 32.13
CA GLY A 509 -29.32 -13.73 32.76
C GLY A 509 -29.12 -13.80 34.27
N SER A 510 -28.45 -12.79 34.84
CA SER A 510 -28.81 -12.12 36.11
C SER A 510 -27.69 -11.18 36.56
N LEU A 511 -28.07 -9.92 36.83
CA LEU A 511 -27.68 -9.04 37.93
C LEU A 511 -26.26 -9.09 38.55
N ALA A 512 -25.78 -7.85 38.77
CA ALA A 512 -24.97 -7.34 39.89
C ALA A 512 -23.47 -7.10 39.67
N GLN A 513 -23.14 -5.82 39.88
CA GLN A 513 -21.95 -5.19 40.47
C GLN A 513 -20.75 -6.07 40.84
N GLU A 514 -19.54 -5.59 40.52
CA GLU A 514 -18.36 -5.47 41.42
C GLU A 514 -17.21 -4.82 40.60
N THR A 515 -16.96 -3.54 40.82
CA THR A 515 -15.95 -2.94 41.71
C THR A 515 -14.53 -2.96 41.13
N GLN A 516 -13.98 -1.75 41.18
CA GLN A 516 -12.71 -1.30 40.67
C GLN A 516 -11.83 -1.12 41.90
N GLN A 517 -10.84 -2.00 42.10
CA GLN A 517 -9.84 -1.85 43.14
C GLN A 517 -8.59 -2.61 42.69
N ASP A 518 -7.49 -1.86 42.54
CA ASP A 518 -6.14 -2.22 42.97
C ASP A 518 -5.14 -1.25 42.33
N ALA A 519 -4.90 -0.15 43.05
CA ALA A 519 -3.65 0.59 43.04
C ALA A 519 -3.60 1.47 44.30
N GLU A 520 -3.11 0.92 45.40
CA GLU A 520 -2.67 1.65 46.58
C GLU A 520 -1.19 1.40 46.85
N ASN A 521 -0.57 2.42 47.47
CA ASN A 521 0.79 2.57 48.00
C ASN A 521 1.80 3.09 46.95
N VAL A 522 2.35 4.31 47.08
CA VAL A 522 3.12 4.83 48.23
C VAL A 522 3.13 6.37 48.28
N HIS A 523 2.81 6.90 49.48
CA HIS A 523 3.22 8.12 50.22
C HIS A 523 3.68 9.41 49.47
N GLU A 524 2.94 10.53 49.65
CA GLU A 524 3.17 11.70 50.56
C GLU A 524 3.94 12.83 49.86
N ASP A 525 3.62 14.13 49.92
CA ASP A 525 2.51 14.95 50.43
C ASP A 525 2.76 16.41 49.87
N PRO A 526 2.04 17.50 50.19
CA PRO A 526 1.26 18.25 49.20
C PRO A 526 1.63 19.75 49.06
N VAL A 527 1.17 20.42 47.99
CA VAL A 527 0.90 21.87 48.03
C VAL A 527 -0.41 22.19 47.29
N HIS A 528 -1.34 22.73 48.08
CA HIS A 528 -2.57 23.48 47.79
C HIS A 528 -2.80 24.02 46.36
N PHE A 529 -4.04 23.93 45.85
CA PHE A 529 -4.92 25.10 45.75
C PHE A 529 -6.40 24.74 45.48
N MET A 530 -7.25 25.58 46.06
CA MET A 530 -8.71 25.65 46.24
C MET A 530 -9.68 25.07 45.18
N GLN A 531 -10.69 24.39 45.71
CA GLN A 531 -12.05 24.29 45.16
C GLN A 531 -12.74 25.66 45.09
N LEU A 532 -13.46 25.92 44.00
CA LEU A 532 -14.62 26.79 43.98
C LEU A 532 -15.80 26.01 43.39
N ASN A 533 -16.67 25.52 44.28
CA ASN A 533 -18.03 25.15 43.95
C ASN A 533 -18.84 26.43 43.72
N ARG A 534 -19.61 26.50 42.63
CA ARG A 534 -20.97 27.06 42.67
C ARG A 534 -21.82 26.58 41.49
N SER A 535 -22.84 25.84 41.89
CA SER A 535 -24.10 25.49 41.26
C SER A 535 -24.88 26.66 40.63
N ARG A 536 -25.57 26.39 39.51
CA ARG A 536 -27.02 26.65 39.23
C ARG A 536 -27.28 26.25 37.77
N GLN A 537 -27.99 25.15 37.49
CA GLN A 537 -29.45 25.04 37.34
C GLN A 537 -30.08 26.04 36.35
N GLU A 538 -30.45 25.46 35.20
CA GLU A 538 -31.66 25.66 34.37
C GLU A 538 -31.91 27.04 33.71
N LEU A 539 -31.66 27.07 32.39
CA LEU A 539 -32.65 27.30 31.33
C LEU A 539 -32.23 26.60 30.04
#